data_AF-A0A7S0SFP5-F1
#
_entry.id   AF-A0A7S0SFP5-F1
#
_cell.length_a   1.000
_cell.length_b   1.000
_cell.length_c   1.000
_cell.angle_alpha   90.00
_cell.angle_beta   90.00
_cell.angle_gamma   90.00
#
_symmetry.space_group_name_H-M   'P 1'
#
loop_
_entity.id
_entity.type
_entity.pdbx_description
1 polymer ?
#
loop_
_entity_poly.entity_id
_entity_poly.type
_entity_poly.pdbx_seq_one_letter_code
_entity_poly.pdbx_strand_id
1 'polypeptide(L)'
;GELSLDGDRHVSASQPIKRGVGDLSAAGVLRAGAPAMITAFATDSSSAALPVTRRCACAMGVPDALADFALPLGATVNMNGTALYEALTVLFIAQLHGVNLGPGATVVVALTSTVA
;
A
#
# COMPACT_ATOMS: atom_id res chain seq x y z
N GLY A 1 -17.08 -15.33 -44.20
CA GLY A 1 -15.62 -15.49 -44.16
C GLY A 1 -15.18 -15.16 -42.77
N GLU A 2 -14.74 -16.18 -42.03
CA GLU A 2 -14.17 -16.04 -40.69
C GLU A 2 -12.85 -15.27 -40.69
N LEU A 3 -12.61 -14.57 -39.58
CA LEU A 3 -11.34 -14.21 -38.93
C LEU A 3 -11.76 -13.35 -37.73
N SER A 4 -12.12 -13.91 -36.57
CA SER A 4 -11.22 -14.44 -35.54
C SER A 4 -9.96 -13.59 -35.41
N LEU A 5 -9.94 -12.68 -34.43
CA LEU A 5 -8.78 -12.47 -33.56
C LEU A 5 -9.25 -11.86 -32.22
N ASP A 6 -8.91 -12.63 -31.21
CA ASP A 6 -8.95 -12.44 -29.77
C ASP A 6 -8.27 -11.14 -29.30
N GLY A 7 -8.69 -10.65 -28.13
CA GLY A 7 -7.84 -9.78 -27.32
C GLY A 7 -8.26 -8.31 -27.19
N ASP A 8 -9.48 -8.03 -26.76
CA ASP A 8 -9.73 -6.75 -26.06
C ASP A 8 -10.72 -6.93 -24.92
N ARG A 9 -10.18 -6.88 -23.69
CA ARG A 9 -10.94 -6.63 -22.48
C ARG A 9 -11.48 -5.22 -22.58
N HIS A 10 -12.62 -5.10 -23.24
CA HIS A 10 -13.54 -3.98 -23.07
C HIS A 10 -13.89 -3.89 -21.58
N VAL A 11 -13.17 -3.03 -20.87
CA VAL A 11 -13.57 -2.53 -19.55
C VAL A 11 -14.82 -1.68 -19.78
N SER A 12 -15.96 -2.37 -19.79
CA SER A 12 -17.28 -1.79 -19.95
C SER A 12 -17.60 -0.95 -18.71
N ALA A 13 -17.70 0.36 -18.92
CA ALA A 13 -17.89 1.40 -17.92
C ALA A 13 -19.33 1.46 -17.35
N SER A 14 -19.98 0.32 -17.06
CA SER A 14 -21.40 0.34 -16.66
C SER A 14 -21.87 -0.75 -15.70
N GLN A 15 -20.98 -1.47 -15.00
CA GLN A 15 -21.44 -2.42 -13.97
C GLN A 15 -21.33 -1.83 -12.55
N PRO A 16 -22.45 -1.68 -11.81
CA PRO A 16 -22.38 -1.44 -10.38
C PRO A 16 -21.84 -2.71 -9.72
N ILE A 17 -20.55 -2.71 -9.41
CA ILE A 17 -19.83 -3.86 -8.89
C ILE A 17 -20.21 -4.09 -7.42
N LYS A 18 -21.22 -4.93 -7.19
CA LYS A 18 -21.37 -5.67 -5.93
C LYS A 18 -20.37 -6.82 -5.91
N ARG A 19 -19.06 -6.55 -5.87
CA ARG A 19 -18.05 -7.59 -5.58
C ARG A 19 -17.86 -7.63 -4.07
N GLY A 20 -18.24 -8.76 -3.48
CA GLY A 20 -17.88 -9.04 -2.10
C GLY A 20 -16.36 -9.05 -1.95
N VAL A 21 -15.89 -8.84 -0.72
CA VAL A 21 -14.46 -8.85 -0.34
C VAL A 21 -13.71 -10.11 -0.83
N GLY A 22 -14.42 -11.20 -1.15
CA GLY A 22 -13.87 -12.45 -1.70
C GLY A 22 -13.47 -12.44 -3.20
N ASP A 23 -13.87 -11.45 -4.01
CA ASP A 23 -13.55 -11.38 -5.46
C ASP A 23 -12.41 -10.40 -5.81
N LEU A 24 -11.81 -9.77 -4.80
CA LEU A 24 -10.68 -8.86 -4.98
C LEU A 24 -9.39 -9.67 -5.00
N SER A 25 -8.94 -10.06 -6.19
CA SER A 25 -7.61 -10.65 -6.34
C SER A 25 -6.55 -9.63 -5.91
N ALA A 26 -5.55 -10.07 -5.14
CA ALA A 26 -4.45 -9.20 -4.69
C ALA A 26 -3.77 -8.50 -5.88
N ALA A 27 -3.61 -9.21 -7.00
CA ALA A 27 -3.09 -8.65 -8.24
C ALA A 27 -4.00 -7.55 -8.84
N GLY A 28 -5.32 -7.68 -8.71
CA GLY A 28 -6.29 -6.67 -9.14
C GLY A 28 -6.19 -5.39 -8.32
N VAL A 29 -6.10 -5.53 -6.99
CA VAL A 29 -5.90 -4.39 -6.07
C VAL A 29 -4.58 -3.69 -6.34
N LEU A 30 -3.49 -4.46 -6.51
CA LEU A 30 -2.18 -3.90 -6.82
C LEU A 30 -2.18 -3.17 -8.17
N ARG A 31 -2.82 -3.73 -9.21
CA ARG A 31 -2.94 -3.07 -10.52
C ARG A 31 -3.76 -1.79 -10.45
N ALA A 32 -4.91 -1.83 -9.77
CA ALA A 32 -5.79 -0.66 -9.64
C ALA A 32 -5.18 0.44 -8.74
N GLY A 33 -4.38 0.05 -7.74
CA GLY A 33 -3.65 0.95 -6.85
C GLY A 33 -2.27 1.41 -7.36
N ALA A 34 -1.78 0.88 -8.49
CA ALA A 34 -0.46 1.22 -9.03
C ALA A 34 -0.20 2.73 -9.20
N PRO A 35 -1.15 3.55 -9.68
CA PRO A 35 -0.95 4.99 -9.76
C PRO A 35 -0.67 5.63 -8.39
N ALA A 36 -1.41 5.21 -7.36
CA ALA A 36 -1.20 5.71 -5.99
C ALA A 36 0.17 5.30 -5.45
N MET A 37 0.62 4.07 -5.70
CA MET A 37 1.96 3.60 -5.31
C MET A 37 3.07 4.39 -6.00
N ILE A 38 2.93 4.64 -7.32
CA ILE A 38 3.91 5.43 -8.08
C ILE A 38 3.94 6.88 -7.58
N THR A 39 2.78 7.48 -7.31
CA THR A 39 2.72 8.84 -6.75
C THR A 39 3.36 8.91 -5.37
N ALA A 40 3.05 7.97 -4.47
CA ALA A 40 3.65 7.91 -3.14
C ALA A 40 5.18 7.78 -3.21
N PHE A 41 5.68 6.92 -4.11
CA PHE A 41 7.11 6.73 -4.32
C PHE A 41 7.78 7.97 -4.92
N ALA A 42 7.17 8.58 -5.94
CA ALA A 42 7.74 9.76 -6.61
C ALA A 42 7.74 11.02 -5.74
N THR A 43 6.80 11.12 -4.80
CA THR A 43 6.65 12.27 -3.89
C THR A 43 7.23 12.04 -2.51
N ASP A 44 7.64 10.80 -2.20
CA ASP A 44 8.11 10.35 -0.88
C ASP A 44 7.14 10.71 0.26
N SER A 45 5.83 10.68 -0.01
CA SER A 45 4.82 11.17 0.93
C SER A 45 3.48 10.45 0.81
N SER A 46 3.03 9.85 1.92
CA SER A 46 1.73 9.19 2.02
C SER A 46 0.55 10.18 1.95
N SER A 47 0.72 11.39 2.49
CA SER A 47 -0.32 12.43 2.46
C SER A 47 -0.44 13.09 1.08
N ALA A 48 0.68 13.26 0.35
CA ALA A 48 0.66 13.77 -1.03
C ALA A 48 0.02 12.78 -2.01
N ALA A 49 0.13 11.47 -1.74
CA ALA A 49 -0.50 10.43 -2.56
C ALA A 49 -1.98 10.18 -2.21
N LEU A 50 -2.45 10.60 -1.04
CA LEU A 50 -3.82 10.41 -0.55
C LEU A 50 -4.93 10.74 -1.58
N PRO A 51 -4.91 11.88 -2.32
CA PRO A 51 -5.94 12.17 -3.32
C PRO A 51 -5.95 11.17 -4.49
N VAL A 52 -4.79 10.63 -4.87
CA VAL A 52 -4.67 9.59 -5.90
C VAL A 52 -5.16 8.24 -5.35
N THR A 53 -4.78 7.91 -4.11
CA THR A 53 -5.26 6.72 -3.39
C THR A 53 -6.78 6.69 -3.27
N ARG A 54 -7.40 7.83 -2.93
CA ARG A 54 -8.87 7.97 -2.85
C ARG A 54 -9.53 7.68 -4.20
N ARG A 55 -9.01 8.26 -5.29
CA ARG A 55 -9.54 8.01 -6.64
C ARG A 55 -9.45 6.54 -7.02
N CYS A 56 -8.32 5.88 -6.76
CA CYS A 56 -8.15 4.45 -6.98
C CYS A 56 -9.13 3.61 -6.14
N ALA A 57 -9.33 3.95 -4.86
CA ALA A 57 -10.25 3.26 -3.97
C ALA A 57 -11.72 3.39 -4.42
N CYS A 58 -12.17 4.60 -4.75
CA CYS A 58 -13.53 4.83 -5.26
C CYS A 58 -13.76 4.10 -6.60
N ALA A 59 -12.75 4.07 -7.49
CA ALA A 59 -12.81 3.33 -8.75
C ALA A 59 -12.90 1.80 -8.55
N MET A 60 -12.42 1.28 -7.41
CA MET A 60 -12.59 -0.12 -7.01
C MET A 60 -13.95 -0.40 -6.32
N GLY A 61 -14.83 0.61 -6.20
CA GLY A 61 -16.14 0.47 -5.59
C GLY A 61 -16.17 0.69 -4.07
N VAL A 62 -15.10 1.25 -3.48
CA VAL A 62 -15.11 1.65 -2.07
C VAL A 62 -16.03 2.86 -1.90
N PRO A 63 -16.99 2.84 -0.94
CA PRO A 63 -17.85 3.98 -0.66
C PRO A 63 -17.04 5.22 -0.26
N ASP A 64 -17.42 6.41 -0.74
CA ASP A 64 -16.71 7.66 -0.43
C ASP A 64 -16.56 7.89 1.08
N ALA A 65 -17.63 7.66 1.86
CA ALA A 65 -17.58 7.81 3.32
C ALA A 65 -16.56 6.87 3.99
N LEU A 66 -16.36 5.66 3.45
CA LEU A 66 -15.36 4.73 3.96
C LEU A 66 -13.95 5.16 3.52
N ALA A 67 -13.79 5.62 2.28
CA ALA A 67 -12.51 6.11 1.76
C ALA A 67 -12.03 7.37 2.52
N ASP A 68 -12.93 8.33 2.76
CA ASP A 68 -12.64 9.59 3.45
C ASP A 68 -12.31 9.41 4.93
N PHE A 69 -12.76 8.33 5.54
CA PHE A 69 -12.42 8.00 6.93
C PHE A 69 -11.20 7.09 7.03
N ALA A 70 -11.20 5.97 6.30
CA ALA A 70 -10.20 4.92 6.45
C ALA A 70 -8.85 5.27 5.81
N LEU A 71 -8.82 5.98 4.67
CA LEU A 71 -7.56 6.28 3.99
C LEU A 71 -6.70 7.29 4.76
N PRO A 72 -7.24 8.40 5.31
CA PRO A 72 -6.44 9.31 6.13
C PRO A 72 -5.94 8.67 7.43
N LEU A 73 -6.77 7.83 8.07
CA LEU A 73 -6.36 7.05 9.23
C LEU A 73 -5.26 6.03 8.86
N GLY A 74 -5.42 5.33 7.75
CA GLY A 74 -4.43 4.37 7.26
C GLY A 74 -3.10 5.03 6.90
N ALA A 75 -3.13 6.20 6.26
CA ALA A 75 -1.91 6.93 5.88
C ALA A 75 -1.09 7.41 7.09
N THR A 76 -1.70 7.52 8.27
CA THR A 76 -1.04 7.97 9.50
C THR A 76 -0.67 6.80 10.42
N VAL A 77 -1.49 5.75 10.48
CA VAL A 77 -1.27 4.60 11.39
C VAL A 77 -0.47 3.47 10.74
N ASN A 78 -0.60 3.26 9.42
CA ASN A 78 0.05 2.15 8.72
C ASN A 78 1.44 2.56 8.20
N MET A 79 2.40 2.74 9.12
CA MET A 79 3.79 3.14 8.81
C MET A 79 4.78 1.96 8.79
N ASN A 80 4.38 0.80 8.23
CA ASN A 80 5.25 -0.38 8.18
C ASN A 80 6.56 -0.15 7.39
N GLY A 81 6.53 0.72 6.38
CA GLY A 81 7.74 1.09 5.62
C GLY A 81 8.76 1.85 6.48
N THR A 82 8.28 2.79 7.29
CA THR A 82 9.10 3.56 8.23
C THR A 82 9.63 2.68 9.35
N ALA A 83 8.78 1.82 9.94
CA ALA A 83 9.19 0.89 10.98
C ALA A 83 10.31 -0.06 10.51
N LEU A 84 10.24 -0.53 9.26
CA LEU A 84 11.29 -1.34 8.65
C LEU A 84 12.57 -0.51 8.40
N TYR A 85 12.44 0.70 7.88
CA TYR A 85 13.57 1.60 7.65
C TYR A 85 14.33 1.89 8.95
N GLU A 86 13.62 2.20 10.03
CA GLU A 86 14.22 2.44 11.34
C GLU A 86 14.91 1.19 11.89
N ALA A 87 14.25 0.03 11.85
CA ALA A 87 14.83 -1.21 12.34
C ALA A 87 16.11 -1.59 11.57
N LEU A 88 16.12 -1.43 10.25
CA LEU A 88 17.28 -1.67 9.40
C LEU A 88 18.40 -0.66 9.67
N THR A 89 18.06 0.61 9.90
CA THR A 89 19.03 1.66 10.22
C THR A 89 19.75 1.37 11.54
N VAL A 90 18.99 0.97 12.58
CA VAL A 90 19.58 0.61 13.88
C VAL A 90 20.49 -0.61 13.76
N LEU A 91 20.07 -1.65 13.02
CA LEU A 91 20.88 -2.83 12.79
C LEU A 91 22.18 -2.49 12.05
N PHE A 92 22.10 -1.66 11.00
CA PHE A 92 23.24 -1.21 10.22
C PHE A 92 24.26 -0.43 11.07
N ILE A 93 23.80 0.56 11.84
CA ILE A 93 24.68 1.36 12.72
C ILE A 93 25.36 0.47 13.76
N ALA A 94 24.64 -0.46 14.36
CA ALA A 94 25.21 -1.36 15.34
C ALA A 94 26.31 -2.27 14.77
N GLN A 95 26.09 -2.80 13.56
CA GLN A 95 27.10 -3.58 12.85
C GLN A 95 28.33 -2.74 12.51
N LEU A 96 28.15 -1.48 12.06
CA LEU A 96 29.25 -0.56 11.79
C LEU A 96 30.14 -0.30 13.03
N HIS A 97 29.54 -0.26 14.22
CA HIS A 97 30.25 0.04 15.47
C HIS A 97 30.71 -1.23 16.21
N GLY A 98 30.54 -2.42 15.61
CA GLY A 98 30.91 -3.69 16.24
C GLY A 98 30.03 -4.08 17.44
N VAL A 99 28.85 -3.46 17.57
CA VAL A 99 27.88 -3.79 18.63
C VAL A 99 27.04 -4.98 18.17
N ASN A 100 27.14 -6.08 18.91
CA ASN A 100 26.31 -7.26 18.64
C ASN A 100 24.91 -7.08 19.26
N LEU A 101 23.90 -6.84 18.43
CA LEU A 101 22.51 -6.93 18.89
C LEU A 101 22.16 -8.40 19.13
N GLY A 102 22.18 -8.79 20.39
CA GLY A 102 21.57 -10.05 20.80
C GLY A 102 20.08 -10.09 20.41
N PRO A 103 19.48 -11.30 20.30
CA PRO A 103 18.10 -11.46 19.83
C PRO A 103 17.06 -10.66 20.63
N GLY A 104 17.30 -10.42 21.92
CA GLY A 104 16.42 -9.56 22.74
C GLY A 104 16.45 -8.08 22.32
N ALA A 105 17.63 -7.55 21.98
CA ALA A 105 17.75 -6.16 21.54
C ALA A 105 17.07 -5.94 20.17
N THR A 106 17.18 -6.91 19.26
CA THR A 106 16.49 -6.88 17.96
C THR A 106 14.97 -6.84 18.12
N VAL A 107 14.41 -7.60 19.07
CA VAL A 107 12.96 -7.56 19.38
C VAL A 107 12.56 -6.19 19.94
N VAL A 108 13.35 -5.63 20.85
CA VAL A 108 13.07 -4.29 21.40
C VAL A 108 13.10 -3.22 20.30
N VAL A 109 14.07 -3.29 19.37
CA VAL A 109 14.15 -2.36 18.23
C VAL A 109 12.93 -2.49 17.33
N ALA A 110 12.51 -3.70 16.99
CA ALA A 110 11.33 -3.93 16.15
C ALA A 110 10.02 -3.43 16.81
N LEU A 111 9.87 -3.64 18.12
CA LEU A 111 8.72 -3.12 18.86
C LEU A 111 8.74 -1.60 18.93
N THR A 112 9.90 -1.01 19.19
CA THR A 112 10.04 0.45 19.30
C THR A 112 9.76 1.13 17.97
N SER A 113 10.27 0.59 16.85
CA SER A 113 10.05 1.17 15.52
C SER A 113 8.61 1.02 15.01
N THR A 114 7.82 0.12 15.58
CA THR A 114 6.39 0.00 15.26
C THR A 114 5.54 0.99 16.05
N VAL A 115 6.05 1.46 17.20
CA VAL A 115 5.37 2.43 18.08
C VAL A 115 5.74 3.87 17.72
N ALA A 116 6.94 4.08 17.17
CA ALA A 116 7.44 5.37 16.69
C ALA A 116 6.62 5.89 15.49
#